data_AF-W1Q0G3-F1
#
_entry.id   AF-W1Q0G3-F1
#
_cell.length_a   1.000
_cell.length_b   1.000
_cell.length_c   1.000
_cell.angle_alpha   90.00
_cell.angle_beta   90.00
_cell.angle_gamma   90.00
#
_symmetry.space_group_name_H-M   'P 1'
#
loop_
_entity.id
_entity.type
_entity.pdbx_description
1 polymer ?
#
loop_
_entity_poly.entity_id
_entity_poly.type
_entity_poly.pdbx_seq_one_letter_code
_entity_poly.pdbx_strand_id
1 'polypeptide(L)'
;MAISAAQDFSTVQNHVSDLMKGRIIVGHSLWLDLKTLLLNHPRKDRRDTSEYMPFKRDGKPTALRNLAYLYLGVKIQEGTHCPVEDARAAMAIYQKHKKEWEISIKQQIGSTKKIKEKKQSKPADNKALKPDHAATLSELMRSKKKNKMKKKQQQTNGQQSLEA
;
A
#
# COMPACT_ATOMS: atom_id res chain seq x y z
N MET A 1 15.13 25.22 33.11
CA MET A 1 13.77 25.29 32.54
C MET A 1 13.16 23.90 32.66
N ALA A 2 12.09 23.76 33.45
CA ALA A 2 11.37 22.49 33.54
C ALA A 2 10.77 22.18 32.16
N ILE A 3 11.18 21.06 31.56
CA ILE A 3 10.46 20.47 30.43
C ILE A 3 9.09 20.13 31.02
N SER A 4 8.06 20.92 30.69
CA SER A 4 6.69 20.63 31.09
C SER A 4 6.42 19.15 30.81
N ALA A 5 6.06 18.40 31.86
CA ALA A 5 5.98 16.95 31.83
C ALA A 5 5.34 16.46 30.52
N ALA A 6 6.12 15.73 29.71
CA ALA A 6 5.60 15.10 28.52
C ALA A 6 4.42 14.20 28.93
N GLN A 7 3.30 14.33 28.23
CA GLN A 7 2.14 13.49 28.51
C GLN A 7 2.47 12.03 28.20
N ASP A 8 1.89 11.12 29.00
CA ASP A 8 2.00 9.70 28.74
C ASP A 8 1.45 9.35 27.36
N PHE A 9 2.13 8.44 26.67
CA PHE A 9 1.76 8.02 25.32
C PHE A 9 0.30 7.55 25.23
N SER A 10 -0.17 6.78 26.22
CA SER A 10 -1.55 6.28 26.24
C SER A 10 -2.57 7.42 26.33
N THR A 11 -2.29 8.44 27.14
CA THR A 11 -3.16 9.62 27.26
C THR A 11 -3.27 10.36 25.94
N VAL A 12 -2.15 10.63 25.27
CA VAL A 12 -2.14 11.29 23.96
C VAL A 12 -2.82 10.42 22.90
N GLN A 13 -2.52 9.11 22.87
CA GLN A 13 -3.10 8.16 21.93
C GLN A 13 -4.63 8.11 22.05
N ASN A 14 -5.17 8.02 23.27
CA ASN A 14 -6.61 8.01 23.52
C ASN A 14 -7.25 9.32 23.06
N HIS A 15 -6.65 10.45 23.40
CA HIS A 15 -7.15 11.76 22.99
C HIS A 15 -7.16 11.92 21.46
N VAL A 16 -6.10 11.50 20.77
CA VAL A 16 -6.04 11.54 19.30
C VAL A 16 -7.05 10.59 18.68
N SER A 17 -7.20 9.37 19.22
CA SER A 17 -8.20 8.39 18.79
C SER A 17 -9.62 8.97 18.88
N ASP A 18 -9.96 9.61 19.99
CA ASP A 18 -11.26 10.25 20.19
C ASP A 18 -11.47 11.43 19.24
N LEU A 19 -10.45 12.26 19.04
CA LEU A 19 -10.52 13.39 18.13
C LEU A 19 -10.80 12.95 16.69
N MET A 20 -10.22 11.83 16.26
CA MET A 20 -10.36 11.30 14.90
C MET A 20 -11.72 10.64 14.63
N LYS A 21 -12.49 10.27 15.65
CA LYS A 21 -13.76 9.56 15.49
C LYS A 21 -14.77 10.37 14.67
N GLY A 22 -15.27 9.77 13.59
CA GLY A 22 -16.26 10.39 12.70
C GLY A 22 -15.76 11.60 11.90
N ARG A 23 -14.45 11.88 11.93
CA ARG A 23 -13.85 13.00 11.20
C ARG A 23 -13.08 12.51 9.98
N ILE A 24 -12.80 13.44 9.09
CA ILE A 24 -11.89 13.25 7.96
C ILE A 24 -10.50 13.71 8.39
N ILE A 25 -9.48 12.89 8.14
CA ILE A 25 -8.09 13.24 8.43
C ILE A 25 -7.40 13.67 7.14
N VAL A 26 -6.81 14.85 7.17
CA VAL A 26 -6.03 15.43 6.07
C VAL A 26 -4.57 15.45 6.48
N GLY A 27 -3.66 15.05 5.59
CA GLY A 27 -2.23 15.11 5.87
C GLY A 27 -1.37 14.60 4.72
N HIS A 28 -0.14 14.25 5.03
CA HIS A 28 0.85 13.75 4.07
C HIS A 28 1.47 12.46 4.60
N SER A 29 1.30 11.35 3.87
CA SER A 29 1.78 10.03 4.29
C SER A 29 1.25 9.60 5.66
N LEU A 30 -0.05 9.80 5.88
CA LEU A 30 -0.78 9.55 7.13
C LEU A 30 -0.60 8.13 7.69
N TRP A 31 -0.24 7.15 6.86
CA TRP A 31 0.09 5.81 7.35
C TRP A 31 1.26 5.86 8.35
N LEU A 32 2.29 6.67 8.11
CA LEU A 32 3.42 6.77 9.03
C LEU A 32 2.94 7.23 10.42
N ASP A 33 2.16 8.30 10.47
CA ASP A 33 1.65 8.86 11.74
C ASP A 33 0.73 7.88 12.47
N LEU A 34 -0.23 7.30 11.73
CA LEU A 34 -1.17 6.32 12.29
C LEU A 34 -0.45 5.07 12.80
N LYS A 35 0.57 4.60 12.09
CA LYS A 35 1.40 3.46 12.52
C LYS A 35 2.15 3.78 13.80
N THR A 36 2.76 4.97 13.90
CA THR A 36 3.46 5.41 15.12
C THR A 36 2.53 5.49 16.32
N LEU A 37 1.29 5.96 16.10
CA LEU A 37 0.27 6.04 17.13
C LEU A 37 -0.45 4.71 17.39
N LEU A 38 -0.15 3.64 16.64
CA LEU A 38 -0.88 2.36 16.70
C LEU A 38 -2.41 2.53 16.49
N LEU A 39 -2.79 3.51 15.67
CA LEU A 39 -4.18 3.83 15.34
C LEU A 39 -4.49 3.43 13.89
N ASN A 40 -5.78 3.33 13.59
CA ASN A 40 -6.26 3.12 12.23
C ASN A 40 -7.38 4.10 11.92
N HIS A 41 -7.54 4.44 10.63
CA HIS A 41 -8.60 5.31 10.17
C HIS A 41 -9.14 4.82 8.81
N PRO A 42 -10.47 4.82 8.59
CA PRO A 42 -11.04 4.33 7.35
C PRO A 42 -10.44 5.02 6.12
N ARG A 43 -10.05 4.25 5.09
CA ARG A 43 -9.45 4.84 3.88
C ARG A 43 -10.34 5.87 3.19
N LYS A 44 -11.66 5.68 3.25
CA LYS A 44 -12.66 6.64 2.74
C LYS A 44 -12.67 7.98 3.48
N ASP A 45 -12.14 8.00 4.70
CA ASP A 45 -12.10 9.16 5.60
C ASP A 45 -10.69 9.78 5.66
N ARG A 46 -9.71 9.24 4.91
CA ARG A 46 -8.36 9.79 4.75
C ARG A 46 -8.24 10.64 3.48
N ARG A 47 -7.71 11.86 3.62
CA ARG A 47 -7.33 12.79 2.54
C ARG A 47 -5.81 12.94 2.59
N ASP A 48 -5.14 11.93 2.06
CA ASP A 48 -3.68 11.87 2.06
C ASP A 48 -3.10 12.45 0.78
N THR A 49 -2.35 13.54 0.90
CA THR A 49 -1.72 14.22 -0.24
C THR A 49 -0.66 13.38 -0.93
N SER A 50 -0.09 12.35 -0.27
CA SER A 50 0.87 11.43 -0.90
C SER A 50 0.17 10.28 -1.65
N GLU A 51 -1.10 9.98 -1.32
CA GLU A 51 -1.90 8.96 -2.02
C GLU A 51 -2.73 9.52 -3.18
N TYR A 52 -3.01 10.83 -3.21
CA TYR A 52 -3.88 11.45 -4.21
C TYR A 52 -3.26 11.37 -5.62
N MET A 53 -3.93 10.63 -6.53
CA MET A 53 -3.38 10.29 -7.85
C MET A 53 -2.95 11.52 -8.68
N PRO A 54 -3.72 12.63 -8.73
CA PRO A 54 -3.30 13.83 -9.46
C PRO A 54 -2.00 14.48 -8.95
N PHE A 55 -1.58 14.20 -7.72
CA PHE A 55 -0.33 14.73 -7.16
C PHE A 55 0.86 13.79 -7.35
N LYS A 56 0.63 12.56 -7.84
CA LYS A 56 1.68 11.59 -8.10
C LYS A 56 2.34 11.87 -9.44
N ARG A 57 3.66 11.80 -9.46
CA ARG A 57 4.46 11.86 -10.69
C ARG A 57 4.93 10.46 -11.03
N ASP A 58 4.57 9.97 -12.22
CA ASP A 58 4.92 8.62 -12.69
C ASP A 58 4.49 7.51 -11.72
N GLY A 59 3.31 7.69 -11.09
CA GLY A 59 2.77 6.76 -10.09
C GLY A 59 3.44 6.82 -8.71
N LYS A 60 4.48 7.65 -8.53
CA LYS A 60 5.19 7.82 -7.26
C LYS A 60 4.66 9.02 -6.47
N PRO A 61 4.61 8.91 -5.12
CA PRO A 61 4.26 10.05 -4.28
C PRO A 61 5.25 11.21 -4.45
N THR A 62 4.72 12.42 -4.57
CA THR A 62 5.52 13.66 -4.57
C THR A 62 5.70 14.15 -3.14
N ALA A 63 6.90 14.61 -2.77
CA ALA A 63 7.19 15.14 -1.44
C ALA A 63 6.34 16.39 -1.12
N LEU A 64 5.93 16.54 0.15
CA LEU A 64 5.10 17.67 0.59
C LEU A 64 5.71 19.03 0.23
N ARG A 65 7.02 19.24 0.43
CA ARG A 65 7.71 20.48 0.06
C ARG A 65 7.52 20.87 -1.42
N ASN A 66 7.52 19.87 -2.31
CA ASN A 66 7.35 20.10 -3.74
C ASN A 66 5.89 20.45 -4.06
N LEU A 67 4.94 19.80 -3.38
CA LEU A 67 3.52 20.12 -3.51
C LEU A 67 3.20 21.52 -2.97
N ALA A 68 3.79 21.89 -1.82
CA ALA A 68 3.65 23.22 -1.23
C ALA A 68 4.21 24.30 -2.17
N TYR A 69 5.39 24.07 -2.73
CA TYR A 69 5.95 24.99 -3.71
C TYR A 69 5.08 25.09 -4.97
N LEU A 70 4.66 23.96 -5.54
CA LEU A 70 3.88 23.91 -6.78
C LEU A 70 2.50 24.56 -6.64
N TYR A 71 1.78 24.25 -5.57
CA TYR A 71 0.38 24.64 -5.44
C TYR A 71 0.16 25.86 -4.56
N LEU A 72 1.06 26.14 -3.62
CA LEU A 72 0.91 27.27 -2.70
C LEU A 72 1.98 28.36 -2.93
N GLY A 73 3.03 28.09 -3.71
CA GLY A 73 4.12 29.03 -3.95
C GLY A 73 5.03 29.26 -2.75
N VAL A 74 4.95 28.39 -1.73
CA VAL A 74 5.72 28.51 -0.49
C VAL A 74 6.78 27.43 -0.42
N LYS A 75 7.96 27.80 0.09
CA LYS A 75 9.00 26.85 0.46
C LYS A 75 8.84 26.51 1.94
N ILE A 76 8.77 25.23 2.23
CA ILE A 76 8.72 24.69 3.58
C ILE A 76 9.88 23.71 3.74
N GLN A 77 10.23 23.37 4.97
CA GLN A 77 11.26 22.36 5.24
C GLN A 77 12.66 22.72 4.68
N GLU A 78 13.00 24.02 4.59
CA GLU A 78 14.34 24.47 4.14
C GLU A 78 15.44 24.21 5.20
N GLY A 79 15.05 23.90 6.45
CA GLY A 79 15.93 23.52 7.55
C GLY A 79 15.33 22.40 8.40
N THR A 80 15.14 22.64 9.70
CA THR A 80 14.43 21.69 10.57
C THR A 80 12.94 21.68 10.24
N HIS A 81 12.36 20.49 10.15
CA HIS A 81 10.94 20.31 9.87
C HIS A 81 10.08 20.71 11.08
N CYS A 82 8.99 21.42 10.83
CA CYS A 82 7.99 21.77 11.84
C CYS A 82 6.69 21.01 11.56
N PRO A 83 6.25 20.08 12.44
CA PRO A 83 5.01 19.32 12.22
C PRO A 83 3.77 20.20 12.03
N VAL A 84 3.75 21.37 12.69
CA VAL A 84 2.65 22.33 12.56
C VAL A 84 2.64 22.99 11.18
N GLU A 85 3.81 23.33 10.63
CA GLU A 85 3.94 23.86 9.27
C GLU A 85 3.51 22.81 8.24
N ASP A 86 3.98 21.57 8.39
CA ASP A 86 3.66 20.47 7.49
C ASP A 86 2.15 20.17 7.48
N ALA A 87 1.51 20.13 8.66
CA ALA A 87 0.06 19.92 8.78
C ALA A 87 -0.73 21.07 8.11
N ARG A 88 -0.29 22.32 8.27
CA ARG A 88 -0.91 23.48 7.62
C ARG A 88 -0.75 23.44 6.12
N ALA A 89 0.43 23.09 5.61
CA ALA A 89 0.69 22.97 4.19
C ALA A 89 -0.19 21.89 3.54
N ALA A 90 -0.25 20.70 4.15
CA ALA A 90 -1.10 19.61 3.68
C ALA A 90 -2.59 20.01 3.67
N MET A 91 -3.06 20.67 4.73
CA MET A 91 -4.44 21.18 4.82
C MET A 91 -4.72 22.23 3.73
N ALA A 92 -3.81 23.17 3.50
CA ALA A 92 -3.97 24.19 2.47
C ALA A 92 -4.00 23.58 1.05
N ILE A 93 -3.13 22.59 0.77
CA ILE A 93 -3.14 21.85 -0.51
C ILE A 93 -4.48 21.14 -0.71
N TYR A 94 -4.97 20.43 0.31
CA TYR A 94 -6.29 19.80 0.27
C TYR A 94 -7.40 20.82 0.03
N GLN A 95 -7.39 21.93 0.75
CA GLN A 95 -8.44 22.94 0.66
C GLN A 95 -8.49 23.59 -0.74
N LYS A 96 -7.33 23.76 -1.38
CA LYS A 96 -7.22 24.24 -2.78
C LYS A 96 -7.83 23.27 -3.79
N HIS A 97 -7.72 21.96 -3.56
CA HIS A 97 -8.22 20.92 -4.48
C HIS A 97 -9.48 20.19 -3.98
N LYS A 98 -10.11 20.71 -2.90
CA LYS A 98 -11.18 20.02 -2.17
C LYS A 98 -12.33 19.59 -3.06
N LYS A 99 -12.74 20.45 -3.99
CA LYS A 99 -13.89 20.18 -4.87
C LYS A 99 -13.65 18.93 -5.72
N GLU A 100 -12.53 18.88 -6.42
CA GLU A 100 -12.16 17.76 -7.30
C GLU A 100 -11.88 16.49 -6.50
N TRP A 101 -11.20 16.63 -5.36
CA TRP A 101 -10.89 15.53 -4.46
C TRP A 101 -12.16 14.85 -3.92
N GLU A 102 -13.11 15.63 -3.37
CA GLU A 102 -14.33 15.04 -2.80
C GLU A 102 -15.23 14.41 -3.88
N ILE A 103 -15.20 14.93 -5.11
CA ILE A 103 -15.86 14.29 -6.26
C ILE A 103 -15.21 12.92 -6.56
N SER A 104 -13.88 12.85 -6.62
CA SER A 104 -13.19 11.59 -6.92
C SER A 104 -13.44 10.52 -5.86
N ILE A 105 -13.49 10.90 -4.58
CA ILE A 105 -13.79 9.96 -3.48
C ILE A 105 -15.22 9.42 -3.59
N LYS A 106 -16.21 10.28 -3.88
CA LYS A 106 -17.61 9.84 -4.06
C LYS A 106 -17.74 8.84 -5.21
N GLN A 107 -17.04 9.07 -6.33
CA GLN A 107 -17.04 8.16 -7.47
C GLN A 107 -16.41 6.80 -7.12
N GLN A 108 -15.29 6.79 -6.40
CA GLN A 108 -14.64 5.55 -5.94
C GLN A 108 -15.53 4.72 -5.00
N ILE A 109 -16.23 5.38 -4.07
CA ILE A 109 -17.17 4.72 -3.15
C ILE A 109 -18.38 4.16 -3.91
N GLY A 110 -18.93 4.90 -4.87
CA GLY A 110 -20.05 4.43 -5.70
C GLY A 110 -19.69 3.20 -6.54
N SER A 111 -18.50 3.19 -7.13
CA SER A 111 -18.00 2.07 -7.93
C SER A 111 -17.74 0.80 -7.10
N THR A 112 -17.22 0.95 -5.88
CA THR A 112 -16.97 -0.20 -4.99
C THR A 112 -18.25 -0.85 -4.46
N LYS A 113 -19.34 -0.08 -4.24
CA LYS A 113 -20.66 -0.62 -3.90
C LYS A 113 -21.24 -1.50 -5.03
N LYS A 114 -21.21 -1.00 -6.27
CA LYS A 114 -21.71 -1.75 -7.45
C LYS A 114 -20.97 -3.07 -7.67
N ILE A 115 -19.65 -3.12 -7.40
CA ILE A 115 -18.86 -4.35 -7.53
C ILE A 115 -19.22 -5.37 -6.43
N LYS A 116 -19.50 -4.92 -5.20
CA LYS A 116 -19.95 -5.81 -4.10
C LYS A 116 -21.36 -6.36 -4.37
N GLU A 117 -22.29 -5.54 -4.84
CA GLU A 117 -23.65 -5.96 -5.20
C GLU A 117 -23.64 -7.00 -6.33
N LYS A 118 -22.85 -6.80 -7.40
CA LYS A 118 -22.69 -7.79 -8.48
C LYS A 118 -22.05 -9.11 -8.04
N LYS A 119 -21.29 -9.15 -6.94
CA LYS A 119 -20.72 -10.39 -6.39
C LYS A 119 -21.71 -11.14 -5.49
N GLN A 120 -22.74 -10.47 -4.96
CA GLN A 120 -23.77 -11.09 -4.12
C GLN A 120 -24.96 -11.64 -4.93
N SER A 121 -25.15 -11.21 -6.17
CA SER A 121 -26.25 -11.65 -7.04
C SER A 121 -25.93 -12.85 -7.96
N LYS A 122 -24.84 -13.60 -7.73
CA LYS A 122 -24.61 -14.89 -8.40
C LYS A 122 -25.01 -16.03 -7.46
N PRO A 123 -26.08 -16.80 -7.74
CA PRO A 123 -26.32 -18.04 -7.02
C PRO A 123 -25.18 -19.02 -7.29
N ALA A 124 -24.73 -19.70 -6.25
CA ALA A 124 -23.83 -20.83 -6.37
C ALA A 124 -24.63 -22.02 -6.92
N ASP A 125 -24.73 -22.13 -8.25
CA ASP A 125 -25.16 -23.37 -8.88
C ASP A 125 -24.04 -24.40 -8.71
N ASN A 126 -24.21 -25.21 -7.66
CA ASN A 126 -23.32 -26.29 -7.30
C ASN A 126 -23.53 -27.46 -8.29
N LYS A 127 -22.94 -27.36 -9.48
CA LYS A 127 -22.85 -28.50 -10.40
C LYS A 127 -21.48 -29.16 -10.22
N ALA A 128 -21.47 -30.21 -9.41
CA ALA A 128 -20.32 -31.08 -9.19
C ALA A 128 -19.73 -31.55 -10.54
N LEU A 129 -18.55 -31.04 -10.87
CA LEU A 129 -17.67 -31.61 -11.88
C LEU A 129 -16.65 -32.49 -11.16
N LYS A 130 -16.55 -33.73 -11.64
CA LYS A 130 -15.77 -34.83 -11.08
C LYS A 130 -14.28 -34.48 -10.99
N PRO A 131 -13.52 -35.09 -10.05
CA PRO A 131 -12.10 -34.84 -9.90
C PRO A 131 -11.31 -35.78 -10.81
N ASP A 132 -10.86 -35.29 -11.95
CA ASP A 132 -9.75 -35.90 -12.67
C ASP A 132 -8.78 -34.78 -13.06
N HIS A 133 -7.47 -35.06 -12.93
CA HIS A 133 -6.30 -34.22 -13.26
C HIS A 133 -5.40 -33.81 -12.07
N ALA A 134 -5.29 -34.68 -11.05
CA ALA A 134 -4.21 -34.64 -10.05
C ALA A 134 -2.98 -35.48 -10.47
N ALA A 135 -2.56 -35.42 -11.74
CA ALA A 135 -1.48 -36.28 -12.25
C ALA A 135 -0.51 -35.57 -13.22
N THR A 136 -0.11 -34.33 -12.96
CA THR A 136 0.83 -33.65 -13.89
C THR A 136 2.01 -32.92 -13.25
N LEU A 137 2.09 -32.77 -11.92
CA LEU A 137 3.30 -32.20 -11.28
C LEU A 137 4.31 -33.25 -10.78
N SER A 138 3.86 -34.45 -10.41
CA SER A 138 4.73 -35.53 -9.92
C SER A 138 5.50 -36.24 -11.06
N GLU A 139 4.88 -36.37 -12.24
CA GLU A 139 5.46 -36.95 -13.46
C GLU A 139 6.61 -36.08 -14.01
N LEU A 140 6.41 -34.75 -14.03
CA LEU A 140 7.37 -33.79 -14.56
C LEU A 140 8.66 -33.69 -13.71
N MET A 141 8.54 -33.87 -12.40
CA MET A 141 9.68 -33.87 -11.47
C MET A 141 10.48 -35.19 -11.51
N ARG A 142 9.85 -36.32 -11.84
CA ARG A 142 10.53 -37.62 -12.02
C ARG A 142 11.35 -37.70 -13.31
N SER A 143 10.89 -37.07 -14.40
CA SER A 143 11.61 -37.06 -15.68
C SER A 143 12.92 -36.26 -15.64
N LYS A 144 12.96 -35.13 -14.92
CA LYS A 144 14.18 -34.31 -14.77
C LYS A 144 15.29 -35.02 -13.97
N LYS A 145 14.94 -35.88 -13.01
CA LYS A 145 15.92 -36.63 -12.19
C LYS A 145 16.59 -37.78 -12.97
N LYS A 146 15.86 -38.47 -13.85
CA LYS A 146 16.39 -39.54 -14.72
C LYS A 146 17.38 -39.01 -15.77
N ASN A 147 17.10 -37.86 -16.38
CA ASN A 147 18.02 -37.25 -17.36
C ASN A 147 19.31 -36.70 -16.72
N LYS A 148 19.27 -36.21 -15.48
CA LYS A 148 20.47 -35.77 -14.75
C LYS A 148 21.41 -36.93 -14.40
N MET A 149 20.87 -38.12 -14.10
CA MET A 149 21.68 -39.31 -13.81
C MET A 149 22.29 -39.93 -15.08
N LYS A 150 21.57 -39.99 -16.22
CA LYS A 150 22.14 -40.48 -17.49
C LYS A 150 23.28 -39.62 -18.01
N LYS A 151 23.22 -38.28 -17.83
CA LYS A 151 24.29 -37.38 -18.28
C LYS A 151 25.58 -37.51 -17.45
N LYS A 152 25.49 -38.00 -16.21
CA LYS A 152 26.67 -38.23 -15.34
C LYS A 152 27.41 -39.54 -15.67
N GLN A 153 26.73 -40.54 -16.26
CA GLN A 153 27.33 -41.84 -16.62
C GLN A 153 28.10 -41.80 -17.96
N GLN A 154 27.80 -40.86 -18.85
CA GLN A 154 28.48 -40.74 -20.16
C GLN A 154 29.79 -39.94 -20.10
N GLN A 155 30.04 -39.18 -19.03
CA GLN A 155 31.32 -38.48 -18.84
C GLN A 155 32.36 -39.32 -18.08
N THR A 156 31.98 -40.43 -17.44
CA THR A 156 32.91 -41.32 -16.72
C THR A 156 33.47 -42.46 -17.57
N ASN A 157 32.89 -42.74 -18.75
CA ASN A 157 33.32 -43.85 -19.62
C ASN A 157 34.23 -43.40 -20.80
N GLY A 158 34.60 -42.11 -20.86
CA GLY A 158 35.44 -41.55 -21.94
C GLY A 158 36.92 -41.35 -21.57
N GLN A 159 37.36 -41.78 -20.40
CA GLN A 159 38.74 -41.58 -19.90
C GLN A 159 39.51 -42.89 -19.61
N GLN A 160 39.04 -44.06 -20.08
CA GLN A 160 39.74 -45.34 -19.91
C GLN A 160 40.12 -46.05 -21.23
N SER A 161 40.35 -45.29 -22.32
CA SER A 161 40.80 -45.88 -23.60
C SER A 161 42.02 -45.18 -24.22
N LEU A 162 42.88 -44.55 -23.41
CA LEU A 162 44.15 -43.94 -23.88
C LEU A 162 45.39 -44.30 -23.04
N GLU A 163 45.31 -45.32 -22.17
CA GLU A 163 46.49 -45.96 -21.56
C GLU A 163 46.33 -47.48 -21.62
N ALA A 164 46.61 -48.05 -22.79
CA ALA A 164 47.12 -49.41 -23.01
C ALA A 164 47.75 -49.47 -24.40
#